data_AF-A0A7V3KMG0-F1
#
_entry.id   AF-A0A7V3KMG0-F1
#
_cell.length_a   1.000
_cell.length_b   1.000
_cell.length_c   1.000
_cell.angle_alpha   90.00
_cell.angle_beta   90.00
_cell.angle_gamma   90.00
#
_symmetry.space_group_name_H-M   'P 1'
#
loop_
_entity.id
_entity.type
_entity.pdbx_description
1 polymer ?
#
loop_
_entity_poly.entity_id
_entity_poly.type
_entity_poly.pdbx_seq_one_letter_code
_entity_poly.pdbx_strand_id
1 'polypeptide(L)'
;RLRENGFEVTIFAKGQSLFSDVKESIPGEILQKEGQVLINAKIELVADKAPSISELKASFNYIVTSARDASKVNVVDPKVGKTDDEKVFIVAEDQDISRSIKNGLTVANFITSLDEGKEFQEEKLPRVVSFKEIITDYFNHEKAVKEIKTIEDAIKEGLRCFSCGTCNSCGNCYVFCPDNAVKWIDNFPSFDYDYCKGCGVCVNECPRGVLELIPEK
;
A
#
# COMPACT_ATOMS: atom_id res chain seq x y z
N ARG A 1 -22.78 -6.25 -0.94
CA ARG A 1 -24.02 -5.80 -0.27
C ARG A 1 -23.69 -5.60 1.22
N LEU A 2 -24.15 -4.53 1.86
CA LEU A 2 -23.92 -4.29 3.29
C LEU A 2 -24.83 -5.18 4.13
N ARG A 3 -24.26 -6.05 4.97
CA ARG A 3 -24.91 -6.50 6.21
C ARG A 3 -23.94 -6.36 7.38
N GLU A 4 -24.26 -5.36 8.20
CA GLU A 4 -23.97 -5.14 9.61
C GLU A 4 -22.54 -5.19 10.15
N ASN A 5 -21.52 -5.83 9.54
CA ASN A 5 -20.14 -5.82 10.09
C ASN A 5 -19.01 -6.19 9.07
N GLY A 6 -19.17 -5.92 7.77
CA GLY A 6 -18.08 -6.16 6.80
C GLY A 6 -18.40 -5.90 5.33
N PHE A 7 -17.37 -5.94 4.50
CA PHE A 7 -17.45 -5.79 3.04
C PHE A 7 -17.80 -7.13 2.37
N GLU A 8 -18.77 -7.14 1.45
CA GLU A 8 -19.04 -8.28 0.55
C GLU A 8 -18.47 -7.93 -0.82
N VAL A 9 -17.44 -8.67 -1.23
CA VAL A 9 -16.71 -8.49 -2.49
C VAL A 9 -17.20 -9.54 -3.47
N THR A 10 -17.68 -9.12 -4.64
CA THR A 10 -18.03 -10.02 -5.75
C THR A 10 -17.06 -9.76 -6.89
N ILE A 11 -16.30 -10.78 -7.30
CA ILE A 11 -15.28 -10.65 -8.35
C ILE A 11 -15.84 -11.23 -9.65
N PHE A 12 -15.94 -10.40 -10.67
CA PHE A 12 -16.34 -10.80 -12.01
C PHE A 12 -15.10 -11.00 -12.88
N ALA A 13 -14.86 -12.22 -13.33
CA ALA A 13 -13.77 -12.53 -14.26
C ALA A 13 -14.34 -12.85 -15.64
N LYS A 14 -13.86 -12.15 -16.67
CA LYS A 14 -14.28 -12.41 -18.05
C LYS A 14 -13.54 -13.64 -18.57
N GLY A 15 -14.28 -14.73 -18.78
CA GLY A 15 -13.90 -15.80 -19.71
C GLY A 15 -12.86 -16.82 -19.26
N GLN A 16 -12.29 -16.76 -18.06
CA GLN A 16 -11.44 -17.81 -17.50
C GLN A 16 -11.60 -17.84 -15.97
N SER A 17 -11.64 -19.03 -15.37
CA SER A 17 -11.60 -19.15 -13.92
C SER A 17 -10.33 -18.47 -13.41
N LEU A 18 -10.38 -17.64 -12.37
CA LEU A 18 -9.18 -17.00 -11.79
C LEU A 18 -8.00 -17.97 -11.57
N PHE A 19 -8.31 -19.27 -11.43
CA PHE A 19 -7.36 -20.34 -11.17
C PHE A 19 -6.78 -21.02 -12.42
N SER A 20 -7.32 -20.80 -13.63
CA SER A 20 -6.77 -21.44 -14.84
C SER A 20 -5.47 -20.78 -15.29
N ASP A 21 -5.34 -19.47 -15.14
CA ASP A 21 -4.16 -18.71 -15.59
C ASP A 21 -3.03 -18.74 -14.55
N VAL A 22 -3.37 -19.07 -13.30
CA VAL A 22 -2.44 -19.09 -12.16
C VAL A 22 -1.94 -20.52 -11.87
N LYS A 23 -2.62 -21.54 -12.42
CA LYS A 23 -2.33 -22.98 -12.22
C LYS A 23 -0.93 -23.40 -12.61
N GLU A 24 -0.32 -22.75 -13.59
CA GLU A 24 1.03 -23.13 -14.08
C GLU A 24 2.16 -22.57 -13.19
N SER A 25 1.88 -21.52 -12.39
CA SER A 25 2.90 -20.82 -11.59
C SER A 25 2.77 -21.02 -10.08
N ILE A 26 1.64 -21.57 -9.60
CA ILE A 26 1.37 -21.72 -8.16
C ILE A 26 1.03 -23.19 -7.84
N PRO A 27 1.69 -23.80 -6.83
CA PRO A 27 1.36 -25.15 -6.36
C PRO A 27 -0.13 -25.33 -6.06
N GLY A 28 -0.71 -26.45 -6.50
CA GLY A 28 -2.15 -26.73 -6.40
C GLY A 28 -2.72 -26.69 -4.97
N GLU A 29 -1.91 -27.01 -3.96
CA GLU A 29 -2.30 -26.92 -2.54
C GLU A 29 -2.52 -25.47 -2.09
N ILE A 30 -1.72 -24.52 -2.59
CA ILE A 30 -1.87 -23.09 -2.29
C ILE A 30 -3.14 -22.56 -2.97
N LEU A 31 -3.40 -22.95 -4.22
CA LEU A 31 -4.62 -22.55 -4.93
C LEU A 31 -5.88 -23.07 -4.23
N GLN A 32 -5.85 -24.27 -3.66
CA GLN A 32 -6.96 -24.80 -2.86
C GLN A 32 -7.14 -24.05 -1.54
N LYS A 33 -6.04 -23.72 -0.86
CA LYS A 33 -6.07 -22.96 0.39
C LYS A 33 -6.62 -21.54 0.16
N GLU A 34 -6.11 -20.83 -0.83
CA GLU A 34 -6.58 -19.48 -1.20
C GLU A 34 -8.00 -19.50 -1.75
N GLY A 35 -8.38 -20.52 -2.53
CA GLY A 35 -9.76 -20.72 -2.96
C GLY A 35 -10.73 -20.88 -1.79
N GLN A 36 -10.32 -21.59 -0.73
CA GLN A 36 -11.12 -21.73 0.49
C GLN A 36 -11.21 -20.41 1.28
N VAL A 37 -10.17 -19.55 1.23
CA VAL A 37 -10.22 -18.20 1.81
C VAL A 37 -11.31 -17.37 1.13
N LEU A 38 -11.39 -17.40 -0.20
CA LEU A 38 -12.43 -16.67 -0.95
C LEU A 38 -13.84 -17.16 -0.60
N ILE A 39 -14.04 -18.48 -0.50
CA ILE A 39 -15.33 -19.07 -0.11
C ILE A 39 -15.70 -18.66 1.32
N ASN A 40 -14.75 -18.71 2.25
CA ASN A 40 -14.98 -18.32 3.64
C ASN A 40 -15.27 -16.81 3.78
N ALA A 41 -14.68 -16.00 2.90
CA ALA A 41 -14.98 -14.58 2.77
C ALA A 41 -16.31 -14.29 2.04
N LYS A 42 -17.07 -15.34 1.65
CA LYS A 42 -18.34 -15.25 0.90
C LYS A 42 -18.20 -14.50 -0.43
N ILE A 43 -17.06 -14.64 -1.09
CA ILE A 43 -16.81 -14.05 -2.40
C ILE A 43 -17.41 -14.97 -3.47
N GLU A 44 -18.39 -14.47 -4.22
CA GLU A 44 -18.98 -15.19 -5.37
C GLU A 44 -18.17 -14.90 -6.65
N LEU A 45 -17.75 -15.95 -7.35
CA LEU A 45 -17.06 -15.88 -8.63
C LEU A 45 -18.04 -16.18 -9.76
N VAL A 46 -18.41 -15.15 -10.53
CA VAL A 46 -19.30 -15.30 -11.68
C VAL A 46 -18.46 -15.37 -12.95
N ALA A 47 -18.36 -16.57 -13.53
CA ALA A 47 -17.54 -16.87 -14.70
C ALA A 47 -18.42 -17.19 -15.91
N ASP A 48 -18.91 -16.16 -16.60
CA ASP A 48 -19.56 -16.30 -17.91
C ASP A 48 -19.47 -14.99 -18.70
N LYS A 49 -20.02 -13.91 -18.13
CA LYS A 49 -19.94 -12.57 -18.70
C LYS A 49 -19.81 -11.56 -17.57
N ALA A 50 -18.75 -10.77 -17.59
CA ALA A 50 -18.63 -9.62 -16.70
C ALA A 50 -19.86 -8.70 -16.95
N PRO A 51 -20.67 -8.41 -15.92
CA PRO A 51 -21.81 -7.52 -16.06
C PRO A 51 -21.32 -6.14 -16.50
N SER A 52 -22.10 -5.50 -17.35
CA SER A 52 -21.87 -4.11 -17.73
C SER A 52 -22.00 -3.20 -16.51
N ILE A 53 -21.29 -2.07 -16.52
CA ILE A 53 -21.40 -1.06 -15.46
C ILE A 53 -22.88 -0.68 -15.23
N SER A 54 -23.68 -0.59 -16.29
CA SER A 54 -25.13 -0.31 -16.21
C SER A 54 -25.92 -1.37 -15.43
N GLU A 55 -25.59 -2.66 -15.57
CA GLU A 55 -26.24 -3.75 -14.82
C GLU A 55 -25.84 -3.72 -13.34
N LEU A 56 -24.60 -3.34 -13.04
CA LEU A 56 -24.09 -3.23 -11.67
C LEU A 56 -24.70 -2.05 -10.90
N LYS A 57 -24.99 -0.92 -11.57
CA LYS A 57 -25.57 0.29 -10.93
C LYS A 57 -26.90 0.04 -10.22
N ALA A 58 -27.65 -0.99 -10.63
CA ALA A 58 -28.91 -1.39 -10.00
C ALA A 58 -28.71 -2.10 -8.66
N SER A 59 -27.55 -2.73 -8.46
CA SER A 59 -27.31 -3.65 -7.33
C SER A 59 -26.25 -3.13 -6.34
N PHE A 60 -25.41 -2.18 -6.76
CA PHE A 60 -24.28 -1.68 -5.98
C PHE A 60 -24.34 -0.16 -5.79
N ASN A 61 -23.95 0.29 -4.59
CA ASN A 61 -23.85 1.71 -4.26
C ASN A 61 -22.59 2.34 -4.87
N TYR A 62 -21.50 1.56 -4.93
CA TYR A 62 -20.22 1.98 -5.49
C TYR A 62 -19.69 0.87 -6.40
N ILE A 63 -19.12 1.28 -7.53
CA ILE A 63 -18.54 0.41 -8.55
C ILE A 63 -17.13 0.92 -8.81
N VAL A 64 -16.14 0.07 -8.62
CA VAL A 64 -14.74 0.39 -8.89
C VAL A 64 -14.30 -0.42 -10.11
N THR A 65 -13.72 0.23 -11.11
CA THR A 65 -13.34 -0.39 -12.38
C THR A 65 -11.97 0.07 -12.87
N SER A 66 -11.39 -0.67 -13.83
CA SER A 66 -10.12 -0.33 -14.46
C SER A 66 -10.32 0.80 -15.48
N ALA A 67 -9.25 1.55 -15.76
CA ALA A 67 -9.27 2.56 -16.83
C ALA A 67 -9.57 1.95 -18.21
N ARG A 68 -9.24 0.67 -18.44
CA ARG A 68 -9.49 -0.05 -19.70
C ARG A 68 -10.98 -0.31 -19.92
N ASP A 69 -11.70 -0.71 -18.87
CA ASP A 69 -13.14 -0.99 -18.94
C ASP A 69 -13.99 0.29 -18.92
N ALA A 70 -13.41 1.40 -18.47
CA ALA A 70 -14.06 2.70 -18.32
C ALA A 70 -13.95 3.61 -19.55
N SER A 71 -13.57 3.09 -20.72
CA SER A 71 -13.46 3.84 -22.00
C SER A 71 -14.71 4.63 -22.44
N LYS A 72 -15.81 4.57 -21.68
CA LYS A 72 -17.08 5.28 -21.90
C LYS A 72 -17.48 6.23 -20.76
N VAL A 73 -16.63 6.41 -19.76
CA VAL A 73 -16.95 7.19 -18.55
C VAL A 73 -15.94 8.33 -18.42
N ASN A 74 -16.43 9.53 -18.12
CA ASN A 74 -15.57 10.71 -18.02
C ASN A 74 -15.02 10.84 -16.60
N VAL A 75 -13.70 11.01 -16.47
CA VAL A 75 -13.05 11.21 -15.17
C VAL A 75 -13.12 12.67 -14.79
N VAL A 76 -13.79 12.97 -13.67
CA VAL A 76 -13.96 14.33 -13.15
C VAL A 76 -12.83 14.68 -12.18
N ASP A 77 -12.45 13.74 -11.32
CA ASP A 77 -11.29 13.88 -10.42
C ASP A 77 -10.38 12.65 -10.52
N PRO A 78 -9.29 12.75 -11.29
CA PRO A 78 -8.34 11.65 -11.45
C PRO A 78 -7.65 11.23 -10.16
N LYS A 79 -7.51 12.11 -9.16
CA LYS A 79 -6.76 11.79 -7.93
C LYS A 79 -7.46 10.74 -7.08
N VAL A 80 -8.79 10.86 -7.00
CA VAL A 80 -9.65 9.95 -6.23
C VAL A 80 -10.45 9.02 -7.14
N GLY A 81 -10.11 8.98 -8.44
CA GLY A 81 -10.77 8.14 -9.42
C GLY A 81 -12.24 8.48 -9.67
N LYS A 82 -12.71 9.68 -9.30
CA LYS A 82 -14.12 10.07 -9.39
C LYS A 82 -14.51 10.31 -10.84
N THR A 83 -15.65 9.76 -11.23
CA THR A 83 -16.21 9.97 -12.57
C THR A 83 -17.39 10.94 -12.56
N ASP A 84 -17.96 11.18 -13.73
CA ASP A 84 -19.21 11.92 -13.91
C ASP A 84 -20.44 11.17 -13.37
N ASP A 85 -20.32 9.85 -13.15
CA ASP A 85 -21.30 9.07 -12.43
C ASP A 85 -20.91 8.91 -10.95
N GLU A 86 -21.80 9.34 -10.05
CA GLU A 86 -21.56 9.34 -8.61
C GLU A 86 -21.31 7.94 -8.01
N LYS A 87 -21.73 6.88 -8.69
CA LYS A 87 -21.54 5.50 -8.24
C LYS A 87 -20.31 4.83 -8.85
N VAL A 88 -19.66 5.43 -9.86
CA VAL A 88 -18.59 4.78 -10.62
C VAL A 88 -17.25 5.47 -10.36
N PHE A 89 -16.26 4.64 -10.04
CA PHE A 89 -14.90 5.06 -9.74
C PHE A 89 -13.90 4.26 -10.58
N ILE A 90 -12.82 4.92 -10.97
CA ILE A 90 -11.74 4.32 -11.76
C ILE A 90 -10.48 4.24 -10.91
N VAL A 91 -9.86 3.06 -10.90
CA VAL A 91 -8.49 2.91 -10.42
C VAL A 91 -7.56 3.12 -11.61
N ALA A 92 -6.76 4.17 -11.55
CA ALA A 92 -5.74 4.44 -12.54
C ALA A 92 -4.67 3.34 -12.50
N GLU A 93 -4.44 2.71 -13.65
CA GLU A 93 -3.33 1.77 -13.84
C GLU A 93 -2.05 2.57 -14.14
N ASP A 94 -0.97 2.25 -13.43
CA ASP A 94 0.37 2.80 -13.67
C ASP A 94 1.32 1.66 -14.09
N GLN A 95 2.44 1.97 -14.72
CA GLN A 95 3.48 0.98 -15.05
C GLN A 95 4.13 0.40 -13.78
N ASP A 96 4.02 1.13 -12.67
CA ASP A 96 4.50 0.73 -11.35
C ASP A 96 3.37 0.08 -10.52
N ILE A 97 3.62 -1.14 -10.04
CA ILE A 97 2.67 -1.91 -9.24
C ILE A 97 2.37 -1.20 -7.91
N SER A 98 3.37 -0.62 -7.25
CA SER A 98 3.21 0.09 -5.98
C SER A 98 2.32 1.32 -6.15
N ARG A 99 2.47 2.05 -7.26
CA ARG A 99 1.57 3.17 -7.59
C ARG A 99 0.14 2.71 -7.85
N SER A 100 -0.03 1.61 -8.58
CA SER A 100 -1.36 1.04 -8.84
C SER A 100 -2.09 0.61 -7.55
N ILE A 101 -1.36 0.00 -6.61
CA ILE A 101 -1.89 -0.34 -5.28
C ILE A 101 -2.29 0.93 -4.51
N LYS A 102 -1.45 1.97 -4.53
CA LYS A 102 -1.74 3.25 -3.86
C LYS A 102 -2.97 3.94 -4.46
N ASN A 103 -3.14 3.91 -5.78
CA ASN A 103 -4.33 4.45 -6.45
C ASN A 103 -5.59 3.72 -5.98
N GLY A 104 -5.56 2.38 -5.92
CA GLY A 104 -6.67 1.58 -5.41
C GLY A 104 -7.03 1.92 -3.96
N LEU A 105 -6.02 2.04 -3.09
CA LEU A 105 -6.22 2.44 -1.70
C LEU A 105 -6.83 3.85 -1.58
N THR A 106 -6.37 4.79 -2.41
CA THR A 106 -6.86 6.18 -2.42
C THR A 106 -8.33 6.24 -2.80
N VAL A 107 -8.73 5.53 -3.85
CA VAL A 107 -10.15 5.40 -4.26
C VAL A 107 -10.98 4.75 -3.15
N ALA A 108 -10.48 3.68 -2.52
CA ALA A 108 -11.19 3.01 -1.43
C ALA A 108 -11.41 3.94 -0.22
N ASN A 109 -10.38 4.68 0.20
CA ASN A 109 -10.49 5.64 1.30
C ASN A 109 -11.44 6.80 0.96
N PHE A 110 -11.45 7.25 -0.30
CA PHE A 110 -12.39 8.25 -0.77
C PHE A 110 -13.84 7.75 -0.67
N ILE A 111 -14.12 6.55 -1.17
CA ILE A 111 -15.45 5.94 -1.07
C ILE A 111 -15.89 5.78 0.38
N THR A 112 -14.99 5.34 1.27
CA THR A 112 -15.28 5.26 2.71
C THR A 112 -15.63 6.63 3.29
N SER A 113 -14.90 7.69 2.93
CA SER A 113 -15.21 9.04 3.41
C SER A 113 -16.59 9.53 2.94
N LEU A 114 -17.00 9.19 1.71
CA LEU A 114 -18.33 9.49 1.19
C LEU A 114 -19.42 8.74 1.97
N ASP A 115 -19.22 7.45 2.24
CA ASP A 115 -20.18 6.61 2.97
C ASP A 115 -20.36 7.10 4.42
N GLU A 116 -19.27 7.54 5.05
CA GLU A 116 -19.28 8.09 6.40
C GLU A 116 -19.75 9.57 6.45
N GLY A 117 -19.94 10.23 5.31
CA GLY A 117 -20.27 11.65 5.23
C GLY A 117 -19.16 12.58 5.76
N LYS A 118 -17.90 12.13 5.71
CA LYS A 118 -16.73 12.89 6.15
C LYS A 118 -16.00 13.52 4.96
N GLU A 119 -15.27 14.59 5.24
CA GLU A 119 -14.35 15.16 4.25
C GLU A 119 -13.19 14.20 4.00
N PHE A 120 -12.90 13.91 2.73
CA PHE A 120 -11.76 13.08 2.35
C PHE A 120 -10.45 13.75 2.75
N GLN A 121 -9.65 13.05 3.55
CA GLN A 121 -8.32 13.50 3.93
C GLN A 121 -7.30 12.69 3.13
N GLU A 122 -6.54 13.39 2.28
CA GLU A 122 -5.45 12.75 1.55
C GLU A 122 -4.39 12.25 2.54
N GLU A 123 -4.01 10.99 2.40
CA GLU A 123 -2.97 10.41 3.24
C GLU A 123 -1.65 11.14 2.97
N LYS A 124 -1.12 11.79 4.00
CA LYS A 124 0.21 12.40 3.93
C LYS A 124 1.23 11.30 3.73
N LEU A 125 1.84 11.27 2.55
CA LEU A 125 2.94 10.36 2.29
C LEU A 125 4.11 10.73 3.23
N PRO A 126 4.80 9.73 3.82
CA PRO A 126 5.99 10.01 4.58
C PRO A 126 7.03 10.68 3.68
N ARG A 127 7.85 11.56 4.26
CA ARG A 127 8.95 12.18 3.53
C ARG A 127 9.89 11.08 3.02
N VAL A 128 9.99 10.94 1.71
CA VAL A 128 11.00 10.08 1.09
C VAL A 128 12.32 10.83 1.11
N VAL A 129 13.32 10.26 1.77
CA VAL A 129 14.69 10.79 1.75
C VAL A 129 15.31 10.45 0.40
N SER A 130 15.59 11.47 -0.41
CA SER A 130 16.23 11.25 -1.71
C SER A 130 17.70 10.90 -1.54
N PHE A 131 18.30 10.25 -2.54
CA PHE A 131 19.73 9.93 -2.53
C PHE A 131 20.64 11.16 -2.32
N LYS A 132 20.19 12.36 -2.71
CA LYS A 132 20.93 13.62 -2.51
C LYS A 132 20.92 14.11 -1.07
N GLU A 133 19.95 13.67 -0.27
CA GLU A 133 19.79 14.04 1.14
C GLU A 133 20.43 13.02 2.07
N ILE A 134 20.74 11.82 1.58
CA ILE A 134 21.43 10.79 2.35
C ILE A 134 22.91 11.13 2.45
N ILE A 135 23.42 11.24 3.68
CA ILE A 135 24.86 11.32 3.93
C ILE A 135 25.44 9.90 3.77
N THR A 136 26.11 9.66 2.64
CA THR A 136 26.61 8.32 2.28
C THR A 136 27.81 7.86 3.09
N ASP A 137 28.50 8.78 3.78
CA ASP A 137 29.77 8.52 4.47
C ASP A 137 29.65 7.47 5.59
N TYR A 138 28.44 7.25 6.12
CA TYR A 138 28.16 6.29 7.18
C TYR A 138 27.82 4.89 6.67
N PHE A 139 27.65 4.71 5.37
CA PHE A 139 27.16 3.47 4.79
C PHE A 139 28.26 2.74 4.01
N ASN A 140 28.42 1.45 4.29
CA ASN A 140 29.24 0.59 3.45
C ASN A 140 28.54 0.41 2.10
N HIS A 141 29.25 0.74 1.02
CA HIS A 141 28.71 0.62 -0.32
C HIS A 141 28.51 -0.86 -0.69
N GLU A 142 27.26 -1.31 -0.73
CA GLU A 142 26.89 -2.64 -1.21
C GLU A 142 26.29 -2.58 -2.61
N LYS A 143 26.76 -3.48 -3.49
CA LYS A 143 26.22 -3.60 -4.85
C LYS A 143 24.85 -4.29 -4.79
N ALA A 144 23.88 -3.73 -5.50
CA ALA A 144 22.57 -4.34 -5.68
C ALA A 144 22.68 -5.76 -6.27
N VAL A 145 21.78 -6.64 -5.85
CA VAL A 145 21.65 -7.98 -6.43
C VAL A 145 21.10 -7.80 -7.86
N LYS A 146 21.92 -8.12 -8.87
CA LYS A 146 21.57 -7.87 -10.28
C LYS A 146 20.36 -8.68 -10.76
N GLU A 147 20.23 -9.91 -10.27
CA GLU A 147 19.17 -10.85 -10.62
C GLU A 147 18.76 -11.60 -9.37
N ILE A 148 17.48 -11.49 -8.97
CA ILE A 148 16.91 -12.22 -7.84
C ILE A 148 16.54 -13.62 -8.31
N LYS A 149 17.27 -14.65 -7.88
CA LYS A 149 17.03 -16.06 -8.28
C LYS A 149 16.46 -16.89 -7.14
N THR A 150 16.80 -16.54 -5.90
CA THR A 150 16.33 -17.25 -4.70
C THR A 150 15.60 -16.33 -3.73
N ILE A 151 14.99 -16.92 -2.70
CA ILE A 151 14.38 -16.17 -1.60
C ILE A 151 15.46 -15.40 -0.82
N GLU A 152 16.64 -15.99 -0.64
CA GLU A 152 17.77 -15.36 0.03
C GLU A 152 18.26 -14.11 -0.72
N ASP A 153 18.28 -14.16 -2.06
CA ASP A 153 18.59 -13.00 -2.90
C ASP A 153 17.59 -11.87 -2.68
N ALA A 154 16.29 -12.20 -2.61
CA ALA A 154 15.22 -11.25 -2.37
C ALA A 154 15.32 -10.63 -0.97
N ILE A 155 15.59 -11.45 0.06
CA ILE A 155 15.79 -10.98 1.44
C ILE A 155 16.99 -10.03 1.50
N LYS A 156 18.12 -10.42 0.89
CA LYS A 156 19.34 -9.61 0.86
C LYS A 156 19.11 -8.27 0.18
N GLU A 157 18.45 -8.26 -0.97
CA GLU A 157 18.14 -7.01 -1.69
C GLU A 157 17.13 -6.14 -0.91
N GLY A 158 16.15 -6.76 -0.24
CA GLY A 158 15.20 -6.07 0.62
C GLY A 158 15.86 -5.38 1.82
N LEU A 159 16.84 -6.03 2.47
CA LEU A 159 17.58 -5.47 3.60
C LEU A 159 18.48 -4.29 3.22
N ARG A 160 18.95 -4.24 1.96
CA ARG A 160 19.74 -3.13 1.40
C ARG A 160 18.91 -1.87 1.15
N CYS A 161 17.59 -2.01 0.96
CA CYS A 161 16.74 -0.91 0.50
C CYS A 161 16.41 0.08 1.62
N PHE A 162 16.85 1.35 1.48
CA PHE A 162 16.47 2.46 2.38
C PHE A 162 15.13 3.12 2.01
N SER A 163 14.53 2.75 0.88
CA SER A 163 13.39 3.49 0.30
C SER A 163 12.01 3.07 0.83
N CYS A 164 11.88 1.94 1.52
CA CYS A 164 10.55 1.38 1.85
C CYS A 164 9.90 1.97 3.12
N GLY A 165 10.52 2.94 3.79
CA GLY A 165 9.87 3.65 4.91
C GLY A 165 9.65 2.83 6.19
N THR A 166 10.29 1.67 6.34
CA THR A 166 10.19 0.81 7.55
C THR A 166 11.48 0.85 8.35
N CYS A 167 11.51 1.02 9.67
CA CYS A 167 12.79 1.00 10.43
C CYS A 167 13.56 -0.32 10.24
N ASN A 168 14.88 -0.26 10.02
CA ASN A 168 15.78 -1.42 9.94
C ASN A 168 16.85 -1.42 11.04
N SER A 169 16.67 -0.64 12.10
CA SER A 169 17.61 -0.53 13.21
C SER A 169 19.04 -0.14 12.79
N CYS A 170 19.21 0.74 11.80
CA CYS A 170 20.53 1.22 11.37
C CYS A 170 21.33 1.99 12.44
N GLY A 171 20.66 2.49 13.49
CA GLY A 171 21.31 3.15 14.63
C GLY A 171 21.66 4.63 14.44
N ASN A 172 21.41 5.25 13.28
CA ASN A 172 21.67 6.69 13.09
C ASN A 172 21.00 7.57 14.16
N CYS A 173 19.72 7.29 14.46
CA CYS A 173 18.99 8.03 15.49
C CYS A 173 19.67 7.95 16.87
N TYR A 174 20.34 6.84 17.18
CA TYR A 174 21.13 6.66 18.40
C TYR A 174 22.43 7.45 18.36
N VAL A 175 23.20 7.31 17.27
CA VAL A 175 24.52 7.96 17.10
C VAL A 175 24.41 9.49 17.10
N PHE A 176 23.38 10.03 16.45
CA PHE A 176 23.24 11.48 16.27
C PHE A 176 22.40 12.19 17.33
N CYS A 177 21.87 11.47 18.33
CA CYS A 177 21.12 12.12 19.40
C CYS A 177 22.09 12.88 20.33
N PRO A 178 22.05 14.23 20.37
CA PRO A 178 23.00 14.99 21.20
C PRO A 178 22.74 14.82 22.70
N ASP A 179 21.50 14.50 23.08
CA ASP A 179 21.06 14.36 24.46
C ASP A 179 21.05 12.90 24.94
N ASN A 180 21.49 11.95 24.11
CA ASN A 180 21.46 10.51 24.39
C ASN A 180 20.07 9.99 24.82
N ALA A 181 19.01 10.55 24.23
CA ALA A 181 17.62 10.21 24.50
C ALA A 181 17.16 8.92 23.77
N VAL A 182 18.01 8.31 22.95
CA VAL A 182 17.70 7.06 22.24
C VAL A 182 18.40 5.90 22.93
N LYS A 183 17.66 4.82 23.21
CA LYS A 183 18.14 3.60 23.88
C LYS A 183 17.89 2.38 22.99
N TRP A 184 18.61 1.29 23.23
CA TRP A 184 18.39 0.01 22.56
C TRP A 184 17.57 -0.92 23.44
N ILE A 185 16.40 -1.34 22.95
CA ILE A 185 15.51 -2.31 23.60
C ILE A 185 15.13 -3.35 22.54
N ASP A 186 15.38 -4.64 22.82
CA ASP A 186 15.04 -5.76 21.91
C ASP A 186 15.54 -5.58 20.46
N ASN A 187 16.75 -5.05 20.29
CA ASN A 187 17.37 -4.72 18.99
C ASN A 187 16.64 -3.64 18.17
N PHE A 188 15.79 -2.84 18.81
CA PHE A 188 15.14 -1.67 18.22
C PHE A 188 15.49 -0.39 18.99
N PRO A 189 15.58 0.76 18.30
CA PRO A 189 15.73 2.04 18.95
C PRO A 189 14.42 2.44 19.66
N SER A 190 14.54 2.87 20.91
CA SER A 190 13.46 3.37 21.75
C SER A 190 13.81 4.77 22.27
N PHE A 191 12.83 5.65 22.39
CA PHE A 191 13.04 7.06 22.73
C PHE A 191 12.59 7.32 24.17
N ASP A 192 13.53 7.82 24.98
CA ASP A 192 13.27 8.32 26.32
C ASP A 192 12.87 9.80 26.23
N TYR A 193 11.57 10.03 26.25
CA TYR A 193 11.02 11.36 26.03
C TYR A 193 11.34 12.35 27.16
N ASP A 194 11.64 11.86 28.38
CA ASP A 194 12.04 12.72 29.50
C ASP A 194 13.41 13.39 29.25
N TYR A 195 14.25 12.75 28.45
CA TYR A 195 15.57 13.25 28.05
C TYR A 195 15.55 13.98 26.71
N CYS A 196 14.55 13.71 25.87
CA CYS A 196 14.42 14.32 24.54
C CYS A 196 14.21 15.84 24.65
N LYS A 197 15.00 16.62 23.89
CA LYS A 197 14.85 18.09 23.80
C LYS A 197 14.09 18.56 22.56
N GLY A 198 13.57 17.64 21.76
CA GLY A 198 12.81 17.95 20.56
C GLY A 198 13.62 18.61 19.44
N CYS A 199 14.94 18.42 19.40
CA CYS A 199 15.83 19.06 18.42
C CYS A 199 15.66 18.55 16.97
N GLY A 200 15.04 17.38 16.78
CA GLY A 200 14.74 16.82 15.46
C GLY A 200 15.94 16.24 14.69
N VAL A 201 17.14 16.21 15.28
CA VAL A 201 18.35 15.68 14.61
C VAL A 201 18.16 14.22 14.21
N CYS A 202 17.60 13.38 15.09
CA CYS A 202 17.31 11.98 14.77
C CYS A 202 16.34 11.81 13.60
N VAL A 203 15.39 12.74 13.43
CA VAL A 203 14.44 12.76 12.30
C VAL A 203 15.17 13.10 11.01
N ASN A 204 16.04 14.11 11.03
CA ASN A 204 16.82 14.53 9.86
C ASN A 204 17.82 13.45 9.42
N GLU A 205 18.48 12.79 10.37
CA GLU A 205 19.51 11.79 10.10
C GLU A 205 18.95 10.39 9.82
N CYS A 206 17.63 10.20 9.85
CA CYS A 206 17.00 8.94 9.52
C CYS A 206 17.00 8.74 8.00
N PRO A 207 17.82 7.83 7.44
CA PRO A 207 17.91 7.64 5.98
C PRO A 207 16.64 7.03 5.36
N ARG A 208 15.69 6.61 6.20
CA ARG A 208 14.46 5.92 5.83
C ARG A 208 13.21 6.76 6.08
N GLY A 209 13.37 7.95 6.66
CA GLY A 209 12.26 8.88 6.92
C GLY A 209 11.17 8.34 7.85
N VAL A 210 11.50 7.44 8.78
CA VAL A 210 10.51 6.71 9.61
C VAL A 210 10.20 7.37 10.95
N LEU A 211 10.86 8.49 11.23
CA LEU A 211 10.65 9.26 12.45
C LEU A 211 9.92 10.55 12.11
N GLU A 212 8.99 10.95 12.98
CA GLU A 212 8.28 12.22 12.90
C GLU A 212 8.48 12.98 14.21
N LEU A 213 8.66 14.29 14.11
CA LEU A 213 8.72 15.17 15.28
C LEU A 213 7.32 15.71 15.55
N ILE A 214 6.76 15.40 16.71
CA ILE A 214 5.47 15.92 17.16
C ILE A 214 5.67 16.89 18.33
N PRO A 215 4.86 17.96 18.44
CA PRO A 215 4.86 18.81 19.62
C PRO A 215 4.50 18.01 20.88
N GLU A 216 5.15 18.35 22.00
CA GLU A 216 4.76 17.84 23.32
C GLU A 216 3.34 18.32 23.67
N LYS A 217 2.57 17.46 24.34
CA LYS A 217 1.17 17.71 24.69
C LYS A 217 1.03 18.51 25.98
#